data_AF-A0A7W6GRS0-F1
#
_entry.id   AF-A0A7W6GRS0-F1
#
_cell.length_a   1.000
_cell.length_b   1.000
_cell.length_c   1.000
_cell.angle_alpha   90.00
_cell.angle_beta   90.00
_cell.angle_gamma   90.00
#
_symmetry.space_group_name_H-M   'P 1'
#
loop_
_entity.id
_entity.type
_entity.pdbx_description
1 polymer ?
#
loop_
_entity_poly.entity_id
_entity_poly.type
_entity_poly.pdbx_seq_one_letter_code
_entity_poly.pdbx_strand_id
1 'polypeptide(L)' 'MGATEIVVILFLVTLGAVLVFALVSKKKIEDRRHDPAATKSTLAEDKSSTGKPADV' A
#
# COMPACT_ATOMS: atom_id res chain seq x y z
N MET A 1 -35.05 -13.86 -6.22
CA MET A 1 -33.58 -13.73 -6.33
C MET A 1 -33.08 -14.90 -7.15
N GLY A 2 -32.62 -14.64 -8.37
CA GLY A 2 -31.93 -15.60 -9.22
C GLY A 2 -30.41 -15.59 -9.01
N ALA A 3 -29.73 -16.45 -9.76
CA ALA A 3 -28.28 -16.57 -9.72
C ALA A 3 -27.58 -15.25 -10.12
N THR A 4 -28.12 -14.53 -11.09
CA THR A 4 -27.55 -13.26 -11.56
C THR A 4 -27.51 -12.21 -10.46
N GLU A 5 -28.58 -12.07 -9.68
CA GLU A 5 -28.64 -11.09 -8.58
C GLU A 5 -27.66 -11.43 -7.47
N ILE A 6 -27.50 -12.73 -7.14
CA ILE A 6 -26.51 -13.20 -6.16
C ILE A 6 -25.10 -12.85 -6.63
N VAL A 7 -24.78 -13.11 -7.91
CA VAL A 7 -23.47 -12.81 -8.49
C VAL A 7 -23.18 -11.31 -8.45
N VAL A 8 -24.15 -10.46 -8.80
CA VAL A 8 -23.98 -9.00 -8.75
C VAL A 8 -23.75 -8.51 -7.32
N ILE A 9 -24.50 -9.02 -6.35
CA ILE A 9 -24.32 -8.65 -4.94
C ILE A 9 -22.93 -9.05 -4.46
N LEU A 10 -22.49 -10.28 -4.72
CA LEU A 10 -21.16 -10.75 -4.32
C LEU A 10 -20.05 -9.93 -4.97
N PHE A 11 -20.20 -9.58 -6.26
CA PHE A 11 -19.26 -8.72 -6.96
C PHE A 11 -19.14 -7.35 -6.28
N LEU A 12 -20.27 -6.69 -5.99
CA LEU A 12 -20.27 -5.37 -5.36
C LEU A 12 -19.70 -5.40 -3.94
N VAL A 13 -20.01 -6.44 -3.16
CA VAL A 13 -19.43 -6.63 -1.81
C VAL A 13 -17.93 -6.85 -1.89
N THR A 14 -17.46 -7.68 -2.82
CA THR A 14 -16.03 -7.95 -3.01
C THR A 14 -15.28 -6.68 -3.42
N LEU A 15 -15.84 -5.93 -4.37
CA LEU A 15 -15.25 -4.67 -4.84
C LEU A 15 -15.22 -3.64 -3.69
N GLY A 16 -16.31 -3.53 -2.92
CA GLY A 16 -16.38 -2.67 -1.74
C GLY A 16 -15.34 -3.03 -0.69
N ALA A 17 -15.16 -4.32 -0.38
CA ALA A 17 -14.15 -4.79 0.57
C ALA A 17 -12.72 -4.43 0.12
N VAL A 18 -12.42 -4.60 -1.18
CA VAL A 18 -11.12 -4.22 -1.75
C VAL A 18 -10.89 -2.71 -1.67
N LEU A 19 -11.90 -1.88 -1.94
CA LEU A 19 -11.79 -0.43 -1.81
C LEU A 19 -11.49 -0.01 -0.37
N VAL A 20 -12.22 -0.56 0.61
CA VAL A 20 -11.97 -0.27 2.03
C VAL A 20 -10.56 -0.69 2.43
N PHE A 21 -10.13 -1.89 2.04
CA PHE A 21 -8.77 -2.37 2.28
C PHE A 21 -7.71 -1.44 1.68
N ALA A 22 -7.91 -0.98 0.45
CA ALA A 22 -7.00 -0.06 -0.23
C ALA A 22 -6.90 1.28 0.51
N LEU A 23 -8.04 1.85 0.95
CA LEU A 23 -8.06 3.11 1.69
C LEU A 23 -7.36 3.01 3.05
N VAL A 24 -7.61 1.95 3.81
CA VAL A 24 -6.95 1.71 5.11
C VAL A 24 -5.44 1.52 4.93
N SER A 25 -5.04 0.75 3.91
CA SER A 25 -3.63 0.52 3.60
C SER A 25 -2.93 1.80 3.18
N LYS A 26 -3.58 2.64 2.36
CA LYS A 26 -3.06 3.96 1.97
C LYS A 26 -2.88 4.87 3.17
N LYS A 27 -3.90 4.96 4.04
CA LYS A 27 -3.80 5.74 5.28
C LYS A 27 -2.62 5.30 6.14
N LYS A 28 -2.44 3.99 6.33
CA LYS A 28 -1.30 3.44 7.10
C LYS A 28 0.06 3.84 6.50
N ILE A 29 0.17 3.89 5.18
CA ILE A 29 1.41 4.29 4.49
C ILE A 29 1.64 5.80 4.64
N GLU A 30 0.59 6.62 4.51
CA GLU A 30 0.67 8.07 4.71
C GLU A 30 1.06 8.43 6.15
N ASP A 31 0.46 7.77 7.13
CA ASP A 31 0.79 7.96 8.54
C ASP A 31 2.28 7.61 8.79
N ARG A 32 2.81 6.53 8.17
CA ARG A 32 4.23 6.18 8.23
C ARG A 32 5.16 7.14 7.50
N ARG A 33 4.68 7.83 6.45
CA ARG A 33 5.48 8.81 5.70
C ARG A 33 5.80 10.03 6.56
N HIS A 34 4.88 10.41 7.45
CA HIS A 34 5.03 11.56 8.33
C HIS A 34 5.63 11.22 9.70
N ASP A 35 5.86 9.93 9.99
CA ASP A 35 6.51 9.47 11.20
C ASP A 35 8.05 9.54 11.06
N PRO A 36 8.73 10.45 11.79
CA PRO A 36 10.18 10.57 11.74
C PRO A 36 10.92 9.38 12.38
N ALA A 37 10.24 8.56 13.19
CA ALA A 37 10.82 7.39 13.85
C ALA A 37 10.57 6.08 13.07
N ALA A 38 9.81 6.10 11.98
CA ALA A 38 9.54 4.91 11.19
C ALA A 38 10.83 4.38 10.52
N THR A 39 11.14 3.10 10.75
CA THR A 39 12.26 2.42 10.07
C THR A 39 12.05 2.48 8.56
N LYS A 40 12.91 3.26 7.89
CA LYS A 40 12.93 3.38 6.43
C LYS A 40 13.40 2.06 5.81
N SER A 41 12.92 1.76 4.60
CA SER A 41 13.43 0.61 3.85
C SER A 41 14.90 0.84 3.50
N THR A 42 15.72 -0.21 3.51
CA THR A 42 17.13 -0.16 3.06
C THR A 42 17.27 0.20 1.57
N LEU A 43 16.20 0.06 0.78
CA LEU A 43 16.12 0.55 -0.60
C LEU A 43 15.81 2.05 -0.69
N ALA A 44 15.17 2.62 0.33
CA ALA A 44 14.84 4.05 0.45
C ALA A 44 15.84 4.81 1.32
N GLU A 45 16.89 4.13 1.77
CA GLU A 45 18.02 4.74 2.44
C GLU A 45 18.88 5.39 1.36
N ASP A 46 18.82 6.72 1.27
CA ASP A 46 19.65 7.48 0.33
C ASP A 46 21.11 7.08 0.56
N LYS A 47 21.72 6.52 -0.48
CA LYS A 47 23.16 6.22 -0.44
C LYS A 47 23.90 7.52 -0.11
N SER A 48 24.82 7.47 0.84
CA SER A 48 25.60 8.68 1.15
C SER A 48 26.33 9.15 -0.12
N SER A 49 26.19 10.42 -0.46
CA SER A 49 26.89 11.04 -1.60
C SER A 49 28.41 11.08 -1.41
N THR A 50 28.91 10.66 -0.24
CA THR A 50 30.31 10.62 0.16
C THR A 50 30.93 9.22 0.08
N GLY A 51 30.14 8.20 -0.27
CA GLY A 51 30.62 6.83 -0.47
C GLY A 51 31.25 6.63 -1.84
N LYS A 52 32.24 5.73 -1.92
CA LYS A 52 32.83 5.30 -3.21
C LYS A 52 31.72 4.79 -4.14
N PRO A 53 31.66 5.21 -5.42
CA PRO A 53 30.63 4.76 -6.34
C PRO A 53 30.59 3.23 -6.37
N ALA A 54 29.38 2.65 -6.36
CA ALA A 54 29.27 1.21 -6.53
C ALA A 54 29.73 0.87 -7.94
N ASP A 55 30.72 -0.02 -8.01
CA ASP A 55 31.09 -0.71 -9.23
C ASP A 55 29.87 -1.52 -9.67
N VAL A 56 29.39 -1.24 -10.89
CA VAL A 56 28.24 -1.92 -11.50
C VAL A 56 28.68 -3.10 -12.32
#